data_AF-A0A7S3N558-F1
#
_entry.id   AF-A0A7S3N558-F1
#
_cell.length_a   1.000
_cell.length_b   1.000
_cell.length_c   1.000
_cell.angle_alpha   90.00
_cell.angle_beta   90.00
_cell.angle_gamma   90.00
#
_symmetry.space_group_name_H-M   'P 1'
#
loop_
_entity.id
_entity.type
_entity.pdbx_description
1 polymer ?
#
loop_
_entity_poly.entity_id
_entity_poly.type
_entity_poly.pdbx_seq_one_letter_code
_entity_poly.pdbx_strand_id
1 'polypeptide(L)'
;METHSKAYSSHEEYLYRFKIFRDNLNMINNHNLSGKSYTMGVNQFADLTNEEFRAKYLSTYTKPVNTLEAEGNYEYPSSINWVQKGAVTGVKDQGQCGSCWSFSTTGALEGAYFLANGKLVSFSE
;
A
#
# COMPACT_ATOMS: atom_id res chain seq x y z
N MET A 1 20.06 0.64 0.05
CA MET A 1 19.99 -0.06 1.36
C MET A 1 19.70 0.91 2.49
N GLU A 2 20.51 1.96 2.67
CA GLU A 2 20.32 2.98 3.72
C GLU A 2 18.94 3.65 3.68
N THR A 3 18.47 4.08 2.50
CA THR A 3 17.16 4.74 2.31
C THR A 3 15.96 3.93 2.82
N HIS A 4 16.08 2.60 2.87
CA HIS A 4 14.99 1.71 3.30
C HIS A 4 15.40 0.86 4.51
N SER A 5 16.45 1.27 5.25
CA SER A 5 16.93 0.60 6.45
C SER A 5 17.15 -0.91 6.28
N LYS A 6 17.66 -1.33 5.11
CA LYS A 6 17.91 -2.74 4.79
C LYS A 6 19.25 -3.19 5.37
N ALA A 7 19.20 -4.24 6.19
CA ALA A 7 20.36 -4.98 6.68
C ALA A 7 20.15 -6.47 6.40
N TYR A 8 21.21 -7.17 6.03
CA TYR A 8 21.18 -8.61 5.72
C TYR A 8 22.08 -9.36 6.69
N SER A 9 21.69 -10.60 7.00
CA SER A 9 22.33 -11.41 8.04
C SER A 9 23.71 -11.94 7.63
N SER A 10 23.98 -12.02 6.32
CA SER A 10 25.21 -12.57 5.77
C SER A 10 25.57 -11.94 4.42
N HIS A 11 26.84 -12.10 4.03
CA HIS A 11 27.30 -11.70 2.70
C HIS A 11 26.60 -12.49 1.58
N GLU A 12 26.30 -13.77 1.83
CA GLU A 12 25.56 -14.60 0.88
C GLU A 12 24.13 -14.09 0.66
N GLU A 13 23.42 -13.74 1.74
CA GLU A 13 22.10 -13.11 1.64
C GLU A 13 22.18 -11.77 0.90
N TYR A 14 23.19 -10.95 1.18
CA TYR A 14 23.42 -9.70 0.44
C TYR A 14 23.58 -9.95 -1.06
N LEU A 15 24.40 -10.92 -1.48
CA LEU A 15 24.61 -11.22 -2.90
C LEU A 15 23.31 -11.74 -3.56
N TYR A 16 22.55 -12.55 -2.84
CA TYR A 16 21.24 -13.03 -3.29
C TYR A 16 20.26 -11.86 -3.51
N ARG A 17 20.13 -10.97 -2.51
CA ARG A 17 19.27 -9.78 -2.57
C ARG A 17 19.72 -8.80 -3.65
N PHE A 18 21.02 -8.64 -3.84
CA PHE A 18 21.59 -7.80 -4.90
C PHE A 18 21.24 -8.33 -6.30
N LYS A 19 21.28 -9.65 -6.50
CA LYS A 19 20.85 -10.27 -7.77
C LYS A 19 19.39 -9.94 -8.07
N ILE A 20 18.50 -10.13 -7.09
CA ILE A 20 17.07 -9.80 -7.22
C ILE A 20 16.88 -8.31 -7.53
N PHE A 21 17.57 -7.45 -6.78
CA PHE A 21 17.53 -6.01 -6.99
C PHE A 21 17.90 -5.59 -8.41
N ARG A 22 18.98 -6.15 -8.96
CA ARG A 22 19.41 -5.89 -10.33
C ARG A 22 18.35 -6.31 -11.34
N ASP A 23 17.77 -7.49 -11.15
CA ASP A 23 16.75 -8.02 -12.06
C ASP A 23 15.47 -7.15 -12.00
N ASN A 24 15.07 -6.70 -10.81
CA ASN A 24 13.96 -5.74 -10.62
C ASN A 24 14.27 -4.35 -11.19
N LEU A 25 15.51 -3.86 -11.12
CA LEU A 25 15.92 -2.60 -11.71
C LEU A 25 15.81 -2.63 -13.24
N ASN A 26 16.17 -3.74 -13.87
CA ASN A 26 15.97 -3.94 -15.30
C ASN A 26 14.48 -3.93 -15.67
N MET A 27 13.62 -4.58 -14.87
CA MET A 27 12.17 -4.53 -15.05
C MET A 27 11.63 -3.09 -14.94
N ILE A 28 12.08 -2.32 -13.94
CA ILE A 28 11.69 -0.91 -13.75
C ILE A 28 12.07 -0.07 -14.97
N ASN A 29 13.30 -0.22 -15.46
CA ASN A 29 13.79 0.54 -16.62
C ASN A 29 12.98 0.21 -17.88
N ASN A 30 12.75 -1.07 -18.15
CA ASN A 30 11.95 -1.52 -19.30
C ASN A 30 10.50 -1.02 -19.23
N HIS A 31 9.89 -1.06 -18.04
CA HIS A 31 8.53 -0.53 -17.82
C HIS A 31 8.47 0.97 -18.12
N ASN A 32 9.43 1.74 -17.59
CA ASN A 32 9.46 3.20 -17.74
C ASN A 32 9.72 3.64 -19.20
N LEU A 33 10.38 2.80 -20.00
CA LEU A 33 10.57 3.03 -21.44
C LEU A 33 9.33 2.70 -22.28
N SER A 34 8.35 1.97 -21.73
CA SER A 34 7.19 1.47 -22.49
C SER A 34 6.02 2.47 -22.63
N GLY A 35 6.17 3.71 -22.14
CA GLY A 35 5.18 4.78 -22.31
C GLY A 35 3.87 4.56 -21.53
N LYS A 36 3.89 3.78 -20.44
CA LYS A 36 2.72 3.56 -19.59
C LYS A 36 2.33 4.84 -18.85
N SER A 37 1.06 4.94 -18.44
CA SER A 37 0.54 6.07 -17.67
C SER A 37 1.12 6.22 -16.25
N TYR A 38 1.91 5.24 -15.81
CA TYR A 38 2.62 5.27 -14.53
C TYR A 38 4.06 4.79 -14.70
N THR A 39 4.93 5.26 -13.82
CA THR A 39 6.31 4.82 -13.72
C THR A 39 6.52 3.92 -12.51
N MET A 40 7.47 3.01 -12.61
CA MET A 40 7.99 2.25 -11.48
C MET A 40 9.25 2.92 -10.95
N GLY A 41 9.58 2.66 -9.69
CA GLY A 41 10.79 3.16 -9.05
C GLY A 41 11.34 2.15 -8.06
N VAL A 42 12.61 2.35 -7.69
CA VAL A 42 13.21 1.61 -6.58
C VAL A 42 12.49 2.01 -5.29
N ASN A 43 11.88 1.03 -4.62
CA ASN A 43 11.18 1.21 -3.35
C ASN A 43 11.61 0.12 -2.34
N GLN A 44 10.94 0.07 -1.19
CA GLN A 44 11.28 -0.86 -0.10
C GLN A 44 11.16 -2.37 -0.44
N PHE A 45 10.58 -2.71 -1.59
CA PHE A 45 10.38 -4.07 -2.07
C PHE A 45 11.31 -4.47 -3.22
N ALA A 46 12.20 -3.57 -3.66
CA ALA A 46 13.05 -3.80 -4.83
C ALA A 46 14.02 -4.99 -4.67
N ASP A 47 14.27 -5.47 -3.46
CA ASP A 47 15.13 -6.63 -3.12
C ASP A 47 14.37 -7.96 -2.95
N LEU A 48 13.07 -7.98 -3.26
CA LEU A 48 12.22 -9.17 -3.14
C LEU A 48 11.84 -9.73 -4.51
N THR A 49 11.74 -11.06 -4.58
CA THR A 49 11.05 -11.68 -5.72
C THR A 49 9.55 -11.43 -5.63
N ASN A 50 8.84 -11.58 -6.75
CA ASN A 50 7.37 -11.45 -6.72
C ASN A 50 6.73 -12.50 -5.80
N GLU A 51 7.26 -13.72 -5.76
CA GLU A 51 6.77 -14.79 -4.88
C GLU A 51 6.97 -14.43 -3.40
N GLU A 52 8.14 -13.94 -3.03
CA GLU A 52 8.42 -13.48 -1.66
C GLU A 52 7.50 -12.31 -1.26
N PHE A 53 7.31 -11.35 -2.17
CA PHE A 53 6.42 -10.22 -1.93
C PHE A 53 4.99 -10.70 -1.69
N ARG A 54 4.49 -11.59 -2.55
CA ARG A 54 3.13 -12.14 -2.42
C ARG A 54 2.94 -12.90 -1.12
N ALA A 55 3.90 -13.75 -0.75
CA ALA A 55 3.84 -14.55 0.47
C ALA A 55 3.86 -13.71 1.75
N LYS A 56 4.55 -12.56 1.74
CA LYS A 56 4.73 -11.71 2.93
C LYS A 56 3.68 -10.61 3.07
N TYR A 57 3.25 -9.98 1.98
CA TYR A 57 2.48 -8.74 2.04
C TYR A 57 1.03 -8.86 1.56
N LEU A 58 0.69 -9.89 0.79
CA LEU A 58 -0.69 -10.07 0.33
C LEU A 58 -1.50 -10.90 1.33
N SER A 59 -2.76 -10.51 1.52
CA SER A 59 -3.70 -11.29 2.31
C SER A 59 -4.30 -12.42 1.46
N THR A 60 -4.52 -13.57 2.08
CA THR A 60 -5.31 -14.67 1.50
C THR A 60 -6.81 -14.51 1.77
N TYR A 61 -7.20 -13.50 2.55
CA TYR A 61 -8.60 -13.24 2.87
C TYR A 61 -9.40 -12.88 1.62
N THR A 62 -10.41 -13.70 1.33
CA THR A 62 -11.41 -13.42 0.30
C THR A 62 -12.76 -13.19 0.96
N LYS A 63 -13.36 -12.02 0.72
CA LYS A 63 -14.73 -11.74 1.14
C LYS A 63 -15.67 -11.94 -0.04
N PRO A 64 -16.86 -12.55 0.15
CA PRO A 64 -17.90 -12.49 -0.87
C PRO A 64 -18.26 -11.02 -1.15
N VAL A 65 -18.32 -10.67 -2.43
CA VAL A 65 -18.74 -9.34 -2.88
C VAL A 65 -20.25 -9.23 -2.68
N ASN A 66 -20.67 -8.47 -1.67
CA ASN A 66 -22.05 -8.03 -1.56
C ASN A 66 -22.15 -6.67 -2.23
N THR A 67 -22.88 -6.61 -3.34
CA THR A 67 -23.20 -5.34 -4.00
C THR A 67 -24.19 -4.59 -3.12
N LEU A 68 -23.82 -3.40 -2.68
CA LEU A 68 -24.75 -2.44 -2.10
C LEU A 68 -25.26 -1.56 -3.24
N GLU A 69 -26.58 -1.49 -3.41
CA GLU A 69 -27.18 -0.52 -4.33
C GLU A 69 -27.14 0.86 -3.67
N ALA A 70 -26.57 1.84 -4.38
CA ALA A 70 -26.62 3.22 -3.95
C ALA A 70 -28.02 3.77 -4.29
N GLU A 71 -28.84 4.04 -3.28
CA GLU A 71 -30.16 4.65 -3.46
C GLU A 71 -30.05 6.19 -3.50
N GLY A 72 -30.41 6.81 -4.63
CA GLY A 72 -30.66 8.25 -4.74
C GLY A 72 -29.94 8.98 -5.89
N ASN A 73 -30.52 10.10 -6.32
CA ASN A 73 -29.86 11.06 -7.22
C ASN A 73 -29.08 12.07 -6.38
N TYR A 74 -27.78 11.84 -6.23
CA TYR A 74 -26.87 12.77 -5.56
C TYR A 74 -26.02 13.52 -6.59
N GLU A 75 -25.85 14.82 -6.37
CA GLU A 75 -24.84 15.61 -7.06
C GLU A 75 -23.51 15.46 -6.33
N TYR A 76 -22.49 14.99 -7.06
CA TYR A 76 -21.14 14.80 -6.53
C TYR A 76 -20.19 15.85 -7.09
N PRO A 77 -19.18 16.28 -6.31
CA PRO A 77 -18.14 17.15 -6.84
C PRO A 77 -17.31 16.41 -7.89
N SER A 78 -16.72 17.16 -8.82
CA SER A 78 -15.81 16.61 -9.84
C SER A 78 -14.53 15.98 -9.26
N SER A 79 -14.17 16.36 -8.03
CA SER A 79 -13.07 15.74 -7.28
C SER A 79 -13.27 15.90 -5.78
N ILE A 80 -12.73 14.95 -5.01
CA ILE A 80 -12.68 15.01 -3.56
C ILE A 80 -11.35 14.46 -3.05
N ASN A 81 -10.76 15.15 -2.07
CA ASN A 81 -9.58 14.69 -1.36
C ASN A 81 -9.82 14.80 0.16
N TRP A 82 -10.05 13.65 0.80
CA TRP A 82 -10.29 13.59 2.24
C TRP A 82 -9.05 13.92 3.08
N VAL A 83 -7.84 13.74 2.53
CA VAL A 83 -6.59 14.14 3.20
C VAL A 83 -6.56 15.66 3.37
N GLN A 84 -6.85 16.42 2.32
CA GLN A 84 -6.92 17.88 2.37
C GLN A 84 -8.03 18.39 3.28
N LYS A 85 -9.08 17.59 3.47
CA LYS A 85 -10.19 17.87 4.41
C LYS A 85 -9.87 17.48 5.86
N GLY A 86 -8.69 16.91 6.13
CA GLY A 86 -8.27 16.52 7.48
C GLY A 86 -8.88 15.21 8.00
N ALA A 87 -9.52 14.42 7.13
CA ALA A 87 -10.26 13.21 7.50
C ALA A 87 -9.46 11.91 7.31
N VAL A 88 -8.14 11.98 7.16
CA VAL A 88 -7.26 10.83 6.91
C VAL A 88 -6.03 10.93 7.80
N THR A 89 -5.71 9.86 8.52
CA THR A 89 -4.51 9.75 9.36
C THR A 89 -3.24 9.59 8.50
N GLY A 90 -2.07 9.63 9.15
CA GLY A 90 -0.81 9.33 8.46
C GLY A 90 -0.78 7.90 7.91
N VAL A 91 -0.07 7.68 6.81
CA VAL A 91 0.07 6.34 6.20
C VAL A 91 0.74 5.39 7.20
N LYS A 92 0.13 4.21 7.38
CA LYS A 92 0.61 3.16 8.29
C LYS A 92 1.23 1.98 7.52
N ASP A 93 1.95 1.11 8.23
CA ASP A 93 2.60 -0.09 7.67
C ASP A 93 2.02 -1.37 8.31
N GLN A 94 1.41 -2.23 7.49
CA GLN A 94 0.85 -3.52 7.92
C GLN A 94 1.92 -4.58 8.24
N GLY A 95 3.17 -4.34 7.84
CA GLY A 95 4.24 -5.33 7.87
C GLY A 95 3.89 -6.60 7.10
N GLN A 96 4.32 -7.74 7.62
CA GLN A 96 4.21 -9.05 6.95
C GLN A 96 3.05 -9.90 7.50
N CYS A 97 1.97 -9.25 7.94
CA CYS A 97 0.87 -9.91 8.66
C CYS A 97 -0.31 -10.31 7.76
N GLY A 98 -0.48 -9.67 6.59
CA GLY A 98 -1.69 -9.84 5.77
C GLY A 98 -2.95 -9.20 6.39
N SER A 99 -2.75 -8.22 7.29
CA SER A 99 -3.79 -7.51 8.06
C SER A 99 -4.44 -6.33 7.32
N CYS A 100 -4.19 -6.17 6.01
CA CYS A 100 -4.69 -5.04 5.21
C CYS A 100 -6.20 -4.79 5.34
N TRP A 101 -6.99 -5.83 5.58
CA TRP A 101 -8.45 -5.73 5.80
C TRP A 101 -8.79 -4.95 7.07
N SER A 102 -7.98 -5.08 8.14
CA SER A 102 -8.15 -4.31 9.38
C SER A 102 -7.76 -2.86 9.14
N PHE A 103 -6.59 -2.61 8.53
CA PHE A 103 -6.13 -1.27 8.15
C PHE A 103 -7.14 -0.52 7.26
N SER A 104 -7.71 -1.20 6.27
CA SER A 104 -8.75 -0.64 5.39
C SER A 104 -10.01 -0.25 6.19
N THR A 105 -10.45 -1.13 7.09
CA THR A 105 -11.61 -0.90 7.95
C THR A 105 -11.38 0.28 8.90
N THR A 106 -10.23 0.27 9.58
CA THR A 106 -9.83 1.32 10.52
C THR A 106 -9.73 2.67 9.83
N GLY A 107 -9.06 2.77 8.67
CA GLY A 107 -8.95 4.04 7.95
C GLY A 107 -10.30 4.64 7.53
N ALA A 108 -11.25 3.79 7.09
CA ALA A 108 -12.61 4.25 6.78
C ALA A 108 -13.36 4.72 8.03
N LEU A 109 -13.22 4.00 9.15
CA LEU A 109 -13.84 4.34 10.42
C LEU A 109 -13.29 5.65 11.01
N GLU A 110 -11.97 5.86 10.95
CA GLU A 110 -11.31 7.10 11.39
C GLU A 110 -11.86 8.32 10.62
N GLY A 111 -12.03 8.20 9.30
CA GLY A 111 -12.62 9.25 8.47
C GLY A 111 -14.09 9.51 8.79
N ALA A 112 -14.91 8.47 8.92
CA ALA A 112 -16.32 8.61 9.30
C ALA A 112 -16.46 9.24 10.70
N TYR A 113 -15.61 8.85 11.64
CA TYR A 113 -15.56 9.43 12.98
C TYR A 113 -15.18 10.92 12.95
N PHE A 114 -14.19 11.30 12.14
CA PHE A 114 -13.82 12.71 11.94
C PHE A 114 -15.01 13.53 11.42
N LEU A 115 -15.77 13.02 10.45
CA LEU A 115 -16.93 13.74 9.90
C LEU A 115 -18.05 13.92 10.92
N ALA A 116 -18.28 12.92 11.77
CA ALA A 116 -19.32 12.99 12.80
C ALA A 116 -18.92 13.86 14.02
N ASN A 117 -17.63 13.90 14.37
CA ASN A 117 -17.18 14.46 15.65
C ASN A 117 -16.22 15.67 15.51
N GLY A 118 -15.76 15.98 14.30
CA GLY A 118 -14.81 17.07 14.03
C GLY A 118 -13.38 16.83 14.54
N LYS A 119 -13.07 15.62 15.03
CA LYS A 119 -11.76 15.26 15.59
C LYS A 119 -11.19 14.03 14.90
N LEU A 120 -9.97 14.14 14.39
CA LEU A 120 -9.27 13.01 13.81
C LEU A 120 -8.58 12.22 14.92
N VAL A 121 -8.87 10.93 15.00
CA VAL A 121 -8.33 10.01 16.00
C VAL A 121 -7.75 8.82 15.26
N SER A 122 -6.54 8.41 15.64
CA SER A 122 -5.96 7.15 15.16
C SER A 122 -6.50 6.01 16.02
N PHE A 123 -7.22 5.08 15.42
CA PHE A 123 -7.72 3.87 16.09
C PHE A 123 -6.74 2.71 15.93
N SER A 124 -7.00 1.62 16.66
CA SER A 124 -6.25 0.37 16.53
C SER A 124 -6.82 -0.45 15.39
N GLU A 125 -5.94 -0.86 14.48
CA GLU A 125 -6.12 -2.07 13.66
C GLU A 125 -6.13 -3.34 14.50
#